data_AF-A0A1C5SXH9-F1
#
_entry.id   AF-A0A1C5SXH9-F1
#
_cell.length_a   1.000
_cell.length_b   1.000
_cell.length_c   1.000
_cell.angle_alpha   90.00
_cell.angle_beta   90.00
_cell.angle_gamma   90.00
#
_symmetry.space_group_name_H-M   'P 1'
#
loop_
_entity.id
_entity.type
_entity.pdbx_description
1 polymer ?
#
loop_
_entity_poly.entity_id
_entity_poly.type
_entity_poly.pdbx_seq_one_letter_code
_entity_poly.pdbx_strand_id
1 'polypeptide(L)'
;MSEKIVEVTGADYFEIIPTEPYSESDLNYSDDGCRANREQQDETARPSISGNIENIEQYEVVLIGHPIWWGMEPRIMDTFMESYDFSGKTLANFCTSGGSGINTSTENLKALSTEANWLDGKRFSGRADTDEMQTWIDSI
;
A
#
# COMPACT_ATOMS: atom_id res chain seq x y z
N MET A 1 -3.95 4.51 10.69
CA MET A 1 -2.66 4.99 10.16
C MET A 1 -2.93 5.99 9.05
N SER A 2 -3.60 5.55 7.98
CA SER A 2 -3.94 6.43 6.84
C SER A 2 -4.77 7.66 7.22
N GLU A 3 -5.72 7.55 8.16
CA GLU A 3 -6.48 8.71 8.67
C GLU A 3 -5.60 9.81 9.27
N LYS A 4 -4.53 9.42 9.99
CA LYS A 4 -3.58 10.38 10.56
C LYS A 4 -2.67 10.99 9.49
N ILE A 5 -2.35 10.25 8.42
CA ILE A 5 -1.65 10.80 7.24
C ILE A 5 -2.52 11.87 6.58
N VAL A 6 -3.82 11.59 6.42
CA VAL A 6 -4.79 12.57 5.92
C VAL A 6 -4.87 13.78 6.84
N GLU A 7 -4.86 13.59 8.16
CA GLU A 7 -4.87 14.69 9.14
C GLU A 7 -3.68 15.64 8.98
N VAL A 8 -2.46 15.11 8.78
CA VAL A 8 -1.24 15.95 8.65
C VAL A 8 -1.06 16.56 7.26
N THR A 9 -1.54 15.89 6.22
CA THR A 9 -1.34 16.33 4.83
C THR A 9 -2.50 17.13 4.28
N GLY A 10 -3.72 16.92 4.80
CA GLY A 10 -4.95 17.40 4.17
C GLY A 10 -5.25 16.73 2.82
N ALA A 11 -4.59 15.61 2.50
CA ALA A 11 -4.74 14.92 1.23
C ALA A 11 -6.13 14.28 1.08
N ASP A 12 -6.56 14.11 -0.18
CA ASP A 12 -7.71 13.27 -0.49
C ASP A 12 -7.42 11.81 -0.11
N TYR A 13 -8.47 11.09 0.25
CA TYR A 13 -8.37 9.71 0.71
C TYR A 13 -9.13 8.76 -0.21
N PHE A 14 -8.45 7.69 -0.64
CA PHE A 14 -9.05 6.57 -1.36
C PHE A 14 -8.69 5.27 -0.67
N GLU A 15 -9.70 4.49 -0.29
CA GLU A 15 -9.50 3.16 0.28
C GLU A 15 -9.54 2.11 -0.82
N ILE A 16 -8.48 1.29 -0.89
CA ILE A 16 -8.41 0.15 -1.82
C ILE A 16 -9.24 -0.98 -1.23
N ILE A 17 -10.48 -1.12 -1.70
CA ILE A 17 -11.42 -2.12 -1.21
C ILE A 17 -11.45 -3.31 -2.18
N PRO A 18 -11.18 -4.55 -1.76
CA PRO A 18 -11.38 -5.71 -2.63
C PRO A 18 -12.86 -5.91 -2.96
N THR A 19 -13.17 -6.31 -4.19
CA THR A 19 -14.55 -6.68 -4.60
C THR A 19 -15.13 -7.79 -3.73
N GLU A 20 -14.30 -8.75 -3.33
CA GLU A 20 -14.63 -9.75 -2.31
C GLU A 20 -13.86 -9.43 -1.02
N PRO A 21 -14.53 -8.92 0.04
CA PRO A 21 -13.90 -8.61 1.32
C PRO A 21 -13.15 -9.80 1.92
N TYR A 22 -11.99 -9.54 2.51
CA TYR A 22 -11.25 -10.57 3.26
C TYR A 22 -11.99 -10.92 4.56
N SER A 23 -12.40 -12.18 4.67
CA SER A 23 -12.97 -12.73 5.92
C SER A 23 -11.88 -13.07 6.94
N GLU A 24 -12.27 -13.36 8.18
CA GLU A 24 -11.34 -13.86 9.21
C GLU A 24 -10.65 -15.16 8.77
N SER A 25 -11.37 -16.05 8.07
CA SER A 25 -10.78 -17.28 7.51
C SER A 25 -9.79 -17.01 6.38
N ASP A 26 -10.01 -15.94 5.59
CA ASP A 26 -9.09 -15.56 4.53
C ASP A 26 -7.76 -15.01 5.06
N LEU A 27 -7.81 -14.43 6.26
CA LEU A 27 -6.67 -13.84 6.98
C LEU A 27 -6.12 -14.77 8.07
N ASN A 28 -6.58 -16.02 8.14
CA ASN A 28 -6.03 -17.01 9.05
C ASN A 28 -4.68 -17.51 8.54
N TYR A 29 -3.62 -16.74 8.76
CA TYR A 29 -2.26 -17.04 8.31
C TYR A 29 -1.71 -18.38 8.81
N SER A 30 -2.32 -18.98 9.84
CA SER A 30 -1.93 -20.31 10.35
C SER A 30 -2.48 -21.46 9.51
N ASP A 31 -3.42 -21.18 8.63
CA ASP A 31 -3.92 -22.10 7.61
C ASP A 31 -3.21 -21.80 6.29
N ASP A 32 -2.32 -22.69 5.86
CA ASP A 32 -1.60 -22.58 4.58
C ASP A 32 -2.56 -22.45 3.39
N GLY A 33 -3.77 -22.99 3.52
CA GLY A 33 -4.82 -22.91 2.52
C GLY A 33 -5.63 -21.62 2.57
N CYS A 34 -5.43 -20.70 3.50
CA CYS A 34 -6.22 -19.46 3.54
C CYS A 34 -5.98 -18.59 2.30
N ARG A 35 -6.94 -17.75 1.94
CA ARG A 35 -6.87 -16.92 0.74
C ARG A 35 -5.64 -16.01 0.72
N ALA A 36 -5.30 -15.34 1.82
CA ALA A 36 -4.13 -14.48 1.87
C ALA A 36 -2.82 -15.25 1.62
N ASN A 37 -2.68 -16.47 2.14
CA ASN A 37 -1.51 -17.29 1.90
C ASN A 37 -1.43 -17.75 0.43
N ARG A 38 -2.54 -18.21 -0.14
CA ARG A 38 -2.60 -18.61 -1.55
C ARG A 38 -2.27 -17.44 -2.48
N GLU A 39 -2.81 -16.25 -2.22
CA GLU A 39 -2.52 -15.04 -2.99
C GLU A 39 -1.05 -14.64 -2.86
N GLN A 40 -0.46 -14.63 -1.66
CA GLN A 40 0.94 -14.23 -1.49
C GLN A 40 1.92 -15.24 -2.12
N GLN A 41 1.57 -16.52 -2.19
CA GLN A 41 2.36 -17.58 -2.85
C GLN A 41 2.29 -17.53 -4.39
N ASP A 42 1.29 -16.84 -4.95
CA ASP A 42 1.11 -16.68 -6.40
C ASP A 42 1.44 -15.25 -6.83
N GLU A 43 2.61 -15.06 -7.46
CA GLU A 43 3.05 -13.75 -7.96
C GLU A 43 2.13 -13.16 -9.05
N THR A 44 1.32 -13.99 -9.69
CA THR A 44 0.37 -13.57 -10.73
C THR A 44 -1.02 -13.22 -10.18
N ALA A 45 -1.26 -13.45 -8.89
CA ALA A 45 -2.54 -13.12 -8.29
C ALA A 45 -2.80 -11.61 -8.36
N ARG A 46 -4.00 -11.24 -8.81
CA ARG A 46 -4.49 -9.85 -8.92
C ARG A 46 -5.90 -9.73 -8.36
N PRO A 47 -6.07 -9.68 -7.01
CA PRO A 47 -7.38 -9.52 -6.40
C PRO A 47 -8.08 -8.26 -6.92
N SER A 48 -9.31 -8.41 -7.43
CA SER A 48 -10.06 -7.29 -8.01
C SER A 48 -10.41 -6.23 -6.97
N ILE A 49 -10.30 -4.96 -7.37
CA ILE A 49 -10.65 -3.79 -6.56
C ILE A 49 -12.06 -3.32 -6.91
N SER A 50 -12.82 -2.93 -5.90
CA SER A 50 -14.10 -2.25 -6.03
C SER A 50 -13.89 -0.74 -6.11
N GLY A 51 -14.46 -0.12 -7.14
CA GLY A 51 -14.33 1.31 -7.39
C GLY A 51 -13.04 1.69 -8.10
N ASN A 52 -12.92 2.96 -8.42
CA ASN A 52 -11.77 3.53 -9.11
C ASN A 52 -11.59 5.00 -8.75
N ILE A 53 -10.39 5.52 -8.97
CA ILE A 53 -10.08 6.95 -8.90
C ILE A 53 -10.35 7.50 -10.30
N GLU A 54 -11.40 8.30 -10.47
CA GLU A 54 -11.81 8.81 -11.79
C GLU A 54 -10.77 9.75 -12.43
N ASN A 55 -10.10 10.57 -11.62
CA ASN A 55 -9.20 11.63 -12.09
C ASN A 55 -7.79 11.49 -11.48
N ILE A 56 -7.19 10.30 -11.55
CA ILE A 56 -5.88 10.06 -10.91
C ILE A 56 -4.77 10.96 -11.50
N GLU A 57 -4.94 11.43 -12.74
CA GLU A 57 -4.04 12.34 -13.41
C GLU A 57 -3.85 13.68 -12.68
N GLN A 58 -4.85 14.12 -11.91
CA GLN A 58 -4.82 15.38 -11.16
C GLN A 58 -3.86 15.36 -9.96
N TYR A 59 -3.49 14.17 -9.48
CA TYR A 59 -2.61 14.03 -8.32
C TYR A 59 -1.14 13.99 -8.76
N GLU A 60 -0.35 14.93 -8.26
CA GLU A 60 1.11 14.96 -8.47
C GLU A 60 1.84 14.03 -7.49
N VAL A 61 1.30 13.88 -6.28
CA VAL A 61 1.86 13.07 -5.19
C VAL A 61 0.85 12.00 -4.78
N VAL A 62 1.29 10.75 -4.66
CA VAL A 62 0.47 9.63 -4.20
C VAL A 62 1.18 8.90 -3.06
N LEU A 63 0.53 8.88 -1.89
CA LEU A 63 1.01 8.12 -0.72
C LEU A 63 0.28 6.77 -0.65
N ILE A 64 1.05 5.67 -0.72
CA ILE A 64 0.50 4.31 -0.79
C ILE A 64 0.62 3.63 0.57
N GLY A 65 -0.52 3.41 1.25
CA GLY A 65 -0.59 2.73 2.55
C GLY A 65 -0.98 1.28 2.44
N HIS A 66 -0.24 0.36 3.07
CA HIS A 66 -0.60 -1.07 3.12
C HIS A 66 -0.08 -1.79 4.37
N PRO A 67 -0.69 -2.91 4.80
CA PRO A 67 -0.03 -3.81 5.74
C PRO A 67 1.13 -4.57 5.05
N ILE A 68 1.97 -5.22 5.84
CA ILE A 68 2.93 -6.22 5.32
C ILE A 68 2.38 -7.62 5.55
N TRP A 69 2.24 -8.38 4.47
CA TRP A 69 1.90 -9.80 4.47
C TRP A 69 3.12 -10.61 4.01
N TRP A 70 3.59 -11.52 4.87
CA TRP A 70 4.74 -12.39 4.57
C TRP A 70 6.01 -11.66 4.09
N GLY A 71 6.22 -10.42 4.56
CA GLY A 71 7.43 -9.63 4.25
C GLY A 71 7.29 -8.67 3.07
N MET A 72 6.14 -8.64 2.39
CA MET A 72 5.86 -7.76 1.26
C MET A 72 4.43 -7.20 1.32
N GLU A 73 4.05 -6.40 0.34
CA GLU A 73 2.69 -5.91 0.10
C GLU A 73 1.70 -7.06 -0.19
N PRO A 74 0.41 -6.90 0.15
CA PRO A 74 -0.64 -7.78 -0.35
C PRO A 74 -0.81 -7.62 -1.86
N ARG A 75 -1.10 -8.70 -2.60
CA ARG A 75 -1.31 -8.70 -4.07
C ARG A 75 -2.35 -7.72 -4.62
N ILE A 76 -3.28 -7.26 -3.79
CA ILE A 76 -4.22 -6.20 -4.20
C ILE A 76 -3.49 -4.88 -4.49
N MET A 77 -2.35 -4.64 -3.86
CA MET A 77 -1.51 -3.47 -4.15
C MET A 77 -0.90 -3.56 -5.54
N ASP A 78 -0.46 -4.74 -5.98
CA ASP A 78 0.00 -4.98 -7.35
C ASP A 78 -1.11 -4.64 -8.36
N THR A 79 -2.34 -5.08 -8.06
CA THR A 79 -3.52 -4.76 -8.87
C THR A 79 -3.76 -3.26 -8.94
N PHE A 80 -3.64 -2.54 -7.82
CA PHE A 80 -3.78 -1.08 -7.79
C PHE A 80 -2.69 -0.39 -8.63
N MET A 81 -1.43 -0.79 -8.48
CA MET A 81 -0.31 -0.20 -9.22
C MET A 81 -0.43 -0.39 -10.73
N GLU A 82 -0.94 -1.55 -11.16
CA GLU A 82 -1.16 -1.85 -12.58
C GLU A 82 -2.44 -1.21 -13.17
N SER A 83 -3.35 -0.73 -12.32
CA SER A 83 -4.63 -0.14 -12.75
C SER A 83 -4.52 1.30 -13.24
N TYR A 84 -3.41 1.98 -12.97
CA TYR A 84 -3.23 3.40 -13.28
C TYR A 84 -1.84 3.71 -13.83
N ASP A 85 -1.76 4.81 -14.58
CA ASP A 85 -0.48 5.36 -15.02
C ASP A 85 0.09 6.31 -13.96
N PHE A 86 1.24 5.93 -13.41
CA PHE A 86 1.99 6.71 -12.41
C PHE A 86 3.17 7.48 -13.00
N SER A 87 3.32 7.49 -14.33
CA SER A 87 4.46 8.11 -15.01
C SER A 87 4.58 9.59 -14.66
N GLY A 88 5.78 9.99 -14.23
CA GLY A 88 6.09 11.37 -13.81
C GLY A 88 5.50 11.79 -12.46
N LYS A 89 4.64 10.99 -11.83
CA LYS A 89 4.11 11.27 -10.49
C LYS A 89 5.15 10.99 -9.41
N THR A 90 4.98 11.61 -8.25
CA THR A 90 5.79 11.35 -7.07
C THR A 90 5.08 10.36 -6.16
N LEU A 91 5.77 9.28 -5.78
CA LEU A 91 5.22 8.24 -4.91
C LEU A 91 6.06 8.00 -3.67
N ALA A 92 5.39 7.73 -2.57
CA ALA A 92 6.00 7.17 -1.36
C ALA A 92 5.06 6.12 -0.78
N ASN A 93 5.60 4.97 -0.35
CA ASN A 93 4.79 3.99 0.36
C ASN A 93 5.03 4.05 1.87
N PHE A 94 4.00 3.72 2.62
CA PHE A 94 4.11 3.51 4.06
C PHE A 94 3.40 2.22 4.44
N CYS A 95 3.90 1.59 5.50
CA CYS A 95 3.31 0.32 5.93
C CYS A 95 3.23 0.17 7.43
N THR A 96 2.43 -0.81 7.84
CA THR A 96 2.44 -1.34 9.20
C THR A 96 2.75 -2.83 9.16
N SER A 97 3.44 -3.34 10.18
CA SER A 97 3.78 -4.76 10.26
C SER A 97 4.03 -5.20 11.70
N GLY A 98 3.90 -6.51 11.93
CA GLY A 98 4.28 -7.16 13.20
C GLY A 98 5.79 -7.28 13.45
N GLY A 99 6.63 -6.87 12.50
CA GLY A 99 8.10 -7.02 12.64
C GLY A 99 8.87 -6.75 11.36
N SER A 100 8.34 -7.19 10.22
CA SER A 100 8.98 -7.09 8.90
C SER A 100 9.22 -5.65 8.46
N GLY A 101 10.32 -5.42 7.73
CA GLY A 101 10.64 -4.13 7.12
C GLY A 101 9.75 -3.80 5.92
N ILE A 102 9.96 -2.61 5.33
CA ILE A 102 9.21 -2.12 4.15
C ILE A 102 9.94 -2.40 2.83
N ASN A 103 11.24 -2.65 2.85
CA ASN A 103 12.11 -2.62 1.67
C ASN A 103 11.61 -3.47 0.50
N THR A 104 11.29 -4.75 0.72
CA THR A 104 10.77 -5.64 -0.34
C THR A 104 9.53 -5.05 -0.99
N SER A 105 8.61 -4.50 -0.19
CA SER A 105 7.41 -3.89 -0.75
C SER A 105 7.68 -2.62 -1.53
N THR A 106 8.60 -1.79 -1.06
CA THR A 106 9.04 -0.61 -1.82
C THR A 106 9.68 -1.02 -3.14
N GLU A 107 10.50 -2.07 -3.18
CA GLU A 107 11.14 -2.57 -4.40
C GLU A 107 10.12 -3.09 -5.42
N ASN A 108 9.12 -3.86 -4.98
CA ASN A 108 8.08 -4.38 -5.86
C ASN A 108 7.21 -3.27 -6.45
N LEU A 109 6.72 -2.34 -5.61
CA LEU A 109 5.91 -1.24 -6.08
C LEU A 109 6.67 -0.33 -7.06
N LYS A 110 7.98 -0.12 -6.82
CA LYS A 110 8.88 0.57 -7.76
C LYS A 110 8.99 -0.16 -9.11
N ALA A 111 9.10 -1.48 -9.09
CA ALA A 111 9.18 -2.28 -10.31
C ALA A 111 7.90 -2.22 -11.15
N LEU A 112 6.73 -2.00 -10.52
CA LEU A 112 5.44 -1.81 -11.21
C LEU A 112 5.20 -0.36 -11.68
N SER A 113 6.05 0.59 -11.29
CA SER A 113 5.89 2.02 -11.59
C SER A 113 7.24 2.67 -11.92
N THR A 114 7.95 2.11 -12.90
CA THR A 114 9.34 2.49 -13.21
C THR A 114 9.51 3.92 -13.69
N GLU A 115 8.46 4.54 -14.23
CA GLU A 115 8.47 5.93 -14.71
C GLU A 115 8.05 6.95 -13.63
N ALA A 116 7.78 6.48 -12.41
CA ALA A 116 7.48 7.35 -11.28
C ALA A 116 8.72 7.83 -10.53
N ASN A 117 8.59 8.98 -9.87
CA ASN A 117 9.58 9.52 -8.95
C ASN A 117 9.32 9.01 -7.53
N TRP A 118 10.20 8.15 -7.01
CA TRP A 118 9.99 7.56 -5.70
C TRP A 118 10.77 8.27 -4.59
N LEU A 119 10.04 8.66 -3.54
CA LEU A 119 10.59 9.14 -2.28
C LEU A 119 10.83 7.96 -1.31
N ASP A 120 11.48 8.25 -0.19
CA ASP A 120 11.73 7.26 0.84
C ASP A 120 10.44 6.88 1.59
N GLY A 121 10.10 5.60 1.53
CA GLY A 121 8.97 5.04 2.24
C GLY A 121 9.24 4.83 3.73
N LYS A 122 8.17 4.70 4.53
CA LYS A 122 8.28 4.49 5.98
C LYS A 122 7.41 3.37 6.52
N ARG A 123 8.04 2.47 7.27
CA ARG A 123 7.31 1.58 8.16
C ARG A 123 6.97 2.32 9.45
N PHE A 124 5.68 2.38 9.77
CA PHE A 124 5.20 2.84 11.06
C PHE A 124 4.92 1.66 12.00
N SER A 125 5.23 1.85 13.28
CA SER A 125 4.74 0.95 14.31
C SER A 125 3.22 1.07 14.45
N GLY A 126 2.54 0.05 14.97
CA GLY A 126 1.09 0.14 15.26
C GLY A 126 0.72 1.21 16.30
N ARG A 127 1.71 1.85 16.95
CA ARG A 127 1.54 2.91 17.94
C ARG A 127 1.98 4.28 17.46
N ALA A 128 2.43 4.42 16.20
CA ALA A 128 2.88 5.69 15.67
C ALA A 128 1.79 6.77 15.80
N ASP A 129 2.20 7.96 16.23
CA ASP A 129 1.35 9.12 16.40
C ASP A 129 1.46 10.10 15.23
N THR A 130 0.71 11.19 15.32
CA THR A 130 0.62 12.22 14.29
C THR A 130 1.94 12.99 14.15
N ASP A 131 2.71 13.16 15.22
CA ASP A 131 4.02 13.83 15.19
C ASP A 131 5.06 13.00 14.41
N GLU A 132 5.07 11.67 14.60
CA GLU A 132 5.95 10.78 13.85
C GLU A 132 5.64 10.79 12.35
N MET A 133 4.37 10.95 11.99
CA MET A 133 3.93 11.10 10.60
C MET A 133 4.32 12.44 10.01
N GLN A 134 4.07 13.53 10.73
CA GLN A 134 4.47 14.86 10.29
C GLN A 134 5.97 14.90 10.01
N THR A 135 6.78 14.33 10.92
CA THR A 135 8.23 14.23 10.76
C THR A 135 8.63 13.50 9.48
N TRP A 136 7.90 12.45 9.09
CA TRP A 136 8.17 11.74 7.84
C TRP A 136 7.74 12.55 6.61
N ILE A 137 6.55 13.14 6.65
CA ILE A 137 6.04 13.99 5.57
C ILE A 137 6.99 15.18 5.32
N ASP A 138 7.48 15.83 6.37
CA ASP A 138 8.41 16.96 6.25
C ASP A 138 9.81 16.56 5.72
N SER A 139 10.12 15.26 5.74
CA SER A 139 11.42 14.73 5.30
C SER A 139 11.46 14.33 3.83
N ILE A 140 10.31 14.30 3.15
CA ILE A 140 10.16 13.79 1.78
C ILE A 140 9.68 14.88 0.81
#